data_AF-A0A2C9KSR7-F1
#
_entry.id   AF-A0A2C9KSR7-F1
#
_cell.length_a   1.000
_cell.length_b   1.000
_cell.length_c   1.000
_cell.angle_alpha   90.00
_cell.angle_beta   90.00
_cell.angle_gamma   90.00
#
_symmetry.space_group_name_H-M   'P 1'
#
loop_
_entity.id
_entity.type
_entity.pdbx_description
1 polymer ?
#
loop_
_entity_poly.entity_id
_entity_poly.type
_entity_poly.pdbx_seq_one_letter_code
_entity_poly.pdbx_strand_id
1 'polypeptide(L)'
;MWRDKSQPGLRLNFNLPRLDRKHESDEVRTARLNLFIKPRKDCPCVDEDDKEMSDYLVTIYQFIKPLTTKKRNRVVYKQKILNAVMVPAQGNAWLTIDIKRAVTIWMKKTRKNFGVEVTVQDSYGATINAKEIFVLPDCSNTRSK
;
A
#
# COMPACT_ATOMS: atom_id res chain seq x y z
N MET A 1 7.26 -2.05 13.87
CA MET A 1 5.81 -2.16 13.59
C MET A 1 5.46 -1.86 12.12
N TRP A 2 5.89 -0.75 11.52
CA TRP A 2 5.68 -0.46 10.09
C TRP A 2 6.67 -1.18 9.14
N ARG A 3 7.89 -1.42 9.61
CA ARG A 3 8.94 -2.19 8.93
C ARG A 3 9.11 -3.59 9.50
N ASP A 4 8.06 -4.15 10.09
CA ASP A 4 8.13 -5.52 10.61
C ASP A 4 8.37 -6.49 9.46
N LYS A 5 9.51 -7.20 9.48
CA LYS A 5 9.89 -8.15 8.42
C LYS A 5 8.98 -9.37 8.38
N SER A 6 8.30 -9.69 9.49
CA SER A 6 7.35 -10.81 9.57
C SER A 6 6.01 -10.51 8.91
N GLN A 7 5.71 -9.24 8.61
CA GLN A 7 4.47 -8.83 7.96
C GLN A 7 4.68 -8.83 6.43
N PRO A 8 3.94 -9.66 5.66
CA PRO A 8 4.06 -9.69 4.21
C PRO A 8 3.49 -8.42 3.56
N GLY A 9 2.60 -7.70 4.24
CA GLY A 9 2.05 -6.43 3.75
C GLY A 9 3.04 -5.27 3.80
N LEU A 10 2.94 -4.38 2.82
CA LEU A 10 3.62 -3.09 2.79
C LEU A 10 2.72 -2.03 3.43
N ARG A 11 3.13 -1.50 4.58
CA ARG A 11 2.37 -0.49 5.31
C ARG A 11 2.94 0.90 5.07
N LEU A 12 2.08 1.82 4.65
CA LEU A 12 2.44 3.18 4.30
C LEU A 12 1.66 4.15 5.18
N ASN A 13 2.36 5.15 5.71
CA ASN A 13 1.76 6.27 6.43
C ASN A 13 2.18 7.57 5.76
N PHE A 14 1.27 8.53 5.68
CA PHE A 14 1.48 9.80 4.98
C PHE A 14 1.37 10.96 5.95
N ASN A 15 2.36 11.85 5.96
CA ASN A 15 2.25 13.12 6.68
C ASN A 15 1.49 14.11 5.79
N LEU A 16 0.23 14.35 6.10
CA LEU A 16 -0.58 15.34 5.38
C LEU A 16 -0.41 16.72 6.03
N PRO A 17 -0.35 17.80 5.23
CA PRO A 17 -0.34 19.15 5.76
C PRO A 17 -1.63 19.40 6.55
N ARG A 18 -1.53 20.18 7.62
CA ARG A 18 -2.72 20.66 8.32
C ARG A 18 -3.36 21.73 7.45
N LEU A 19 -4.59 21.48 7.00
CA LEU A 19 -5.37 22.54 6.37
C LEU A 19 -5.76 23.58 7.43
N ASP A 20 -5.53 24.84 7.13
CA ASP A 20 -6.10 25.94 7.89
C ASP A 20 -7.63 25.91 7.77
N ARG A 21 -8.35 26.38 8.79
CA ARG A 21 -9.83 26.40 8.84
C ARG A 21 -10.48 27.06 7.62
N LYS A 22 -9.76 27.93 6.89
CA LYS A 22 -10.23 28.57 5.65
C LYS A 22 -10.33 27.60 4.46
N HIS A 23 -9.57 26.51 4.46
CA HIS A 23 -9.50 25.52 3.38
C HIS A 23 -10.24 24.22 3.72
N GLU A 24 -11.03 24.19 4.80
CA GLU A 24 -11.77 22.99 5.23
C GLU A 24 -12.86 22.58 4.23
N SER A 25 -13.29 23.50 3.36
CA SER A 25 -14.22 23.26 2.24
C SER A 25 -13.56 22.73 0.98
N ASP A 26 -12.22 22.71 0.88
CA ASP A 26 -11.55 22.32 -0.36
C ASP A 26 -11.75 20.83 -0.63
N GLU A 27 -12.42 20.54 -1.73
CA GLU A 27 -12.66 19.17 -2.17
C GLU A 27 -11.38 18.59 -2.78
N VAL A 28 -10.97 17.42 -2.29
CA VAL A 28 -9.90 16.64 -2.92
C VAL A 28 -10.35 16.23 -4.32
N ARG A 29 -9.83 16.90 -5.35
CA ARG A 29 -10.18 16.61 -6.75
C ARG A 29 -9.69 15.22 -7.17
N THR A 30 -8.42 14.94 -6.90
CA THR A 30 -7.75 13.67 -7.22
C THR A 30 -6.79 13.28 -6.09
N ALA A 31 -6.60 11.98 -5.86
CA ALA A 31 -5.48 11.48 -5.07
C ALA A 31 -5.10 10.08 -5.53
N ARG A 32 -3.81 9.85 -5.78
CA ARG A 32 -3.28 8.62 -6.36
C ARG A 32 -2.11 8.11 -5.54
N LEU A 33 -2.10 6.81 -5.29
CA LEU A 33 -0.98 6.08 -4.74
C LEU A 33 -0.20 5.45 -5.89
N ASN A 34 1.06 5.83 -6.04
CA ASN A 34 1.95 5.28 -7.06
C ASN A 34 2.91 4.29 -6.40
N LEU A 35 2.89 3.06 -6.86
CA LEU A 35 3.78 1.99 -6.41
C LEU A 35 4.60 1.51 -7.61
N PHE A 36 5.90 1.38 -7.46
CA PHE A 36 6.76 0.91 -8.52
C PHE A 36 7.03 -0.57 -8.36
N ILE A 37 6.69 -1.36 -9.37
CA ILE A 37 6.94 -2.80 -9.41
C ILE A 37 8.43 -3.00 -9.77
N LYS A 38 9.11 -3.86 -9.01
CA LYS A 38 10.54 -4.14 -9.21
C LYS A 38 10.76 -4.90 -10.52
N PRO A 39 11.81 -4.56 -11.28
CA PRO A 39 12.27 -5.43 -12.35
C PRO A 39 12.84 -6.73 -11.75
N ARG A 40 12.46 -7.89 -12.29
CA ARG A 40 13.13 -9.15 -11.98
C ARG A 40 14.48 -9.19 -12.69
N LYS A 41 15.53 -9.63 -11.99
CA LYS A 41 16.91 -9.66 -12.51
C LYS A 41 17.23 -10.93 -13.30
N ASP A 42 16.59 -12.06 -13.01
CA ASP A 42 16.94 -13.37 -13.59
C ASP A 42 15.69 -14.27 -13.71
N CYS A 43 14.93 -14.20 -14.82
CA CYS A 43 13.96 -15.26 -15.14
C CYS A 43 13.57 -15.22 -16.63
N PRO A 44 13.51 -16.36 -17.34
CA PRO A 44 12.86 -16.45 -18.63
C PRO A 44 11.36 -16.13 -18.48
N CYS A 45 10.74 -15.63 -19.53
CA CYS A 45 9.36 -15.12 -19.55
C CYS A 45 8.28 -16.21 -19.35
N VAL A 46 8.68 -17.41 -18.92
CA VAL A 46 7.88 -18.63 -18.89
C VAL A 46 8.24 -19.38 -17.60
N ASP A 47 7.21 -19.88 -16.89
CA ASP A 47 7.42 -20.81 -15.77
C ASP A 47 8.06 -22.12 -16.30
N GLU A 48 8.57 -23.00 -15.41
CA GLU A 48 9.21 -24.29 -15.78
C GLU A 48 8.31 -25.21 -16.65
N ASP A 49 7.01 -24.91 -16.72
CA ASP A 49 5.97 -25.60 -17.50
C ASP A 49 5.55 -24.85 -18.80
N ASP A 50 6.32 -23.87 -19.30
CA ASP A 50 5.97 -23.02 -20.46
C ASP A 50 4.62 -22.26 -20.31
N LYS A 51 4.15 -22.04 -19.07
CA LYS A 51 2.95 -21.25 -18.80
C LYS A 51 3.28 -19.76 -18.67
N GLU A 52 2.42 -18.92 -19.24
CA GLU A 52 2.45 -17.47 -19.03
C GLU A 52 2.39 -17.18 -17.52
N MET A 53 3.34 -16.36 -17.06
CA MET A 53 3.55 -16.09 -15.65
C MET A 53 2.31 -15.43 -15.03
N SER A 54 1.83 -16.00 -13.92
CA SER A 54 0.59 -15.61 -13.27
C SER A 54 0.57 -14.14 -12.80
N ASP A 55 -0.51 -13.41 -13.10
CA ASP A 55 -0.75 -12.07 -12.54
C ASP A 55 -0.84 -12.07 -11.00
N TYR A 56 -0.41 -10.98 -10.37
CA TYR A 56 -0.57 -10.72 -8.95
C TYR A 56 -1.83 -9.91 -8.65
N LEU A 57 -2.58 -10.32 -7.62
CA LEU A 57 -3.64 -9.51 -7.06
C LEU A 57 -3.07 -8.56 -6.00
N VAL A 58 -3.05 -7.26 -6.31
CA VAL A 58 -2.65 -6.21 -5.39
C VAL A 58 -3.88 -5.62 -4.74
N THR A 59 -3.98 -5.74 -3.41
CA THR A 59 -5.09 -5.15 -2.64
C THR A 59 -4.60 -4.04 -1.72
N ILE A 60 -5.26 -2.90 -1.75
CA ILE A 60 -5.02 -1.78 -0.83
C ILE A 60 -6.13 -1.75 0.22
N TYR A 61 -5.71 -1.70 1.47
CA TYR A 61 -6.57 -1.46 2.62
C TYR A 61 -6.28 -0.10 3.26
N GLN A 62 -7.34 0.59 3.67
CA GLN A 62 -7.26 1.74 4.57
C GLN A 62 -7.42 1.27 6.01
N PHE A 63 -6.51 1.67 6.90
CA PHE A 63 -6.72 1.51 8.32
C PHE A 63 -7.81 2.46 8.82
N ILE A 64 -8.83 1.92 9.47
CA ILE A 64 -9.98 2.71 9.98
C ILE A 64 -9.84 3.09 11.45
N LYS A 65 -8.91 2.45 12.18
CA LYS A 65 -8.58 2.73 13.58
C LYS A 65 -7.07 2.65 13.80
N PRO A 66 -6.55 3.26 14.88
CA PRO A 66 -5.19 3.01 15.32
C PRO A 66 -4.97 1.52 15.54
N LEU A 67 -3.76 1.06 15.23
CA LEU A 67 -3.32 -0.29 15.59
C LEU A 67 -3.45 -0.45 17.10
N THR A 68 -4.23 -1.45 17.51
CA THR A 68 -4.46 -1.74 18.92
C THR A 68 -3.97 -3.15 19.23
N THR A 69 -3.10 -3.26 20.22
CA THR A 69 -2.65 -4.55 20.76
C THR A 69 -3.65 -4.98 21.83
N LYS A 70 -4.30 -6.14 21.64
CA LYS A 70 -5.14 -6.76 22.69
C LYS A 70 -4.29 -7.62 23.63
N LYS A 71 -4.87 -8.00 24.77
CA LYS A 71 -4.27 -8.96 25.73
C LYS A 71 -3.72 -10.18 24.96
N ARG A 72 -2.49 -10.60 25.28
CA ARG A 72 -1.67 -11.62 24.59
C ARG A 72 -0.96 -11.17 23.30
N ASN A 73 -0.48 -9.92 23.21
CA ASN A 73 0.33 -9.41 22.09
C ASN A 73 -0.32 -9.51 20.69
N ARG A 74 -1.64 -9.75 20.62
CA ARG A 74 -2.35 -9.85 19.33
C ARG A 74 -2.65 -8.44 18.82
N VAL A 75 -2.00 -8.05 17.72
CA VAL A 75 -2.31 -6.82 17.00
C VAL A 75 -3.63 -7.02 16.24
N VAL A 76 -4.60 -6.14 16.47
CA VAL A 76 -5.87 -6.15 15.74
C VAL A 76 -5.83 -5.07 14.66
N TYR A 77 -5.89 -5.50 13.41
CA TYR A 77 -5.98 -4.64 12.24
C TYR A 77 -7.46 -4.40 11.93
N LYS A 78 -7.91 -3.14 12.07
CA LYS A 78 -9.22 -2.74 11.56
C LYS A 78 -9.00 -1.98 10.27
N GLN A 79 -9.36 -2.61 9.17
CA GLN A 79 -9.12 -2.08 7.83
C GLN A 79 -10.29 -2.32 6.88
N LYS A 80 -10.35 -1.51 5.82
CA LYS A 80 -11.34 -1.60 4.76
C LYS A 80 -10.63 -1.58 3.41
N ILE A 81 -11.08 -2.40 2.47
CA ILE A 81 -10.56 -2.38 1.10
C ILE A 81 -10.85 -1.01 0.46
N LEU A 82 -9.81 -0.38 -0.08
CA LEU A 82 -9.91 0.79 -0.94
C LEU A 82 -10.02 0.36 -2.40
N ASN A 83 -9.13 -0.55 -2.83
CA ASN A 83 -9.07 -1.01 -4.20
C ASN A 83 -8.36 -2.37 -4.27
N ALA A 84 -8.63 -3.13 -5.33
CA ALA A 84 -7.96 -4.38 -5.66
C ALA A 84 -7.78 -4.45 -7.17
N VAL A 85 -6.56 -4.79 -7.62
CA VAL A 85 -6.20 -4.75 -9.04
C VAL A 85 -5.25 -5.89 -9.38
N MET A 86 -5.49 -6.54 -10.51
CA MET A 86 -4.56 -7.51 -11.08
C MET A 86 -3.43 -6.74 -11.76
N VAL A 87 -2.20 -7.10 -11.43
CA VAL A 87 -1.01 -6.55 -12.06
C VAL A 87 -0.16 -7.69 -12.60
N PRO A 88 0.47 -7.49 -13.76
CA PRO A 88 1.45 -8.44 -14.26
C PRO A 88 2.50 -8.72 -13.18
N ALA A 89 2.81 -10.00 -12.97
CA ALA A 89 3.87 -10.37 -12.04
C ALA A 89 5.26 -9.90 -12.50
N GLN A 90 5.37 -9.53 -13.77
CA GLN A 90 6.53 -8.90 -14.37
C GLN A 90 6.20 -7.45 -14.73
N GLY A 91 7.03 -6.51 -14.32
CA GLY A 91 6.87 -5.15 -14.80
C GLY A 91 7.86 -4.17 -14.21
N ASN A 92 8.58 -3.48 -15.07
CA ASN A 92 9.26 -2.23 -14.73
C ASN A 92 8.25 -1.08 -14.86
N ALA A 93 7.19 -1.13 -14.06
CA ALA A 93 5.99 -0.33 -14.29
C ALA A 93 5.47 0.35 -13.01
N TRP A 94 4.85 1.51 -13.22
CA TRP A 94 4.14 2.25 -12.18
C TRP A 94 2.71 1.77 -12.08
N LEU A 95 2.37 1.22 -10.92
CA LEU A 95 1.01 0.95 -10.51
C LEU A 95 0.41 2.21 -9.88
N THR A 96 -0.60 2.79 -10.54
CA THR A 96 -1.30 3.99 -10.08
C THR A 96 -2.67 3.61 -9.56
N ILE A 97 -2.94 3.91 -8.29
CA ILE A 97 -4.20 3.52 -7.66
C ILE A 97 -4.91 4.71 -7.02
N ASP A 98 -6.20 4.86 -7.31
CA ASP A 98 -7.02 5.91 -6.71
C ASP A 98 -7.20 5.68 -5.20
N ILE A 99 -6.78 6.65 -4.41
CA ILE A 99 -6.97 6.72 -2.95
C ILE A 99 -7.73 7.97 -2.52
N LYS A 100 -8.41 8.67 -3.44
CA LYS A 100 -9.18 9.90 -3.23
C LYS A 100 -10.05 9.78 -1.99
N ARG A 101 -10.83 8.70 -1.87
CA ARG A 101 -11.73 8.49 -0.73
C ARG A 101 -11.00 8.52 0.61
N ALA A 102 -9.83 7.88 0.71
CA ALA A 102 -9.04 7.86 1.94
C ALA A 102 -8.48 9.25 2.24
N VAL A 103 -7.90 9.91 1.23
CA VAL A 103 -7.30 11.24 1.35
C VAL A 103 -8.36 12.29 1.70
N THR A 104 -9.55 12.25 1.11
CA THR A 104 -10.67 13.14 1.47
C THR A 104 -11.02 13.02 2.96
N ILE A 105 -11.04 11.80 3.50
CA ILE A 105 -11.31 11.58 4.94
C ILE A 105 -10.17 12.17 5.79
N TRP A 106 -8.92 11.93 5.39
CA TRP A 106 -7.76 12.39 6.13
C TRP A 106 -7.60 13.91 6.09
N MET A 107 -7.92 14.56 4.98
CA MET A 107 -7.89 16.03 4.86
C MET A 107 -8.97 16.67 5.74
N LYS A 108 -10.20 16.11 5.77
CA LYS A 108 -11.27 16.58 6.66
C LYS A 108 -11.00 16.30 8.14
N LYS A 109 -10.31 15.19 8.44
CA LYS A 109 -10.04 14.73 9.81
C LYS A 109 -8.65 14.12 9.89
N THR A 110 -7.63 14.98 10.03
CA THR A 110 -6.21 14.56 10.06
C THR A 110 -5.90 13.51 11.12
N ARG A 111 -6.58 13.57 12.28
CA ARG A 111 -6.49 12.55 13.35
C ARG A 111 -6.99 11.15 12.95
N LYS A 112 -7.63 11.00 11.80
CA LYS A 112 -8.09 9.72 11.22
C LYS A 112 -7.16 9.15 10.16
N ASN A 113 -5.99 9.77 9.95
CA ASN A 113 -4.97 9.20 9.10
C ASN A 113 -4.22 8.10 9.85
N PHE A 114 -4.60 6.86 9.58
CA PHE A 114 -3.96 5.66 10.12
C PHE A 114 -3.13 4.92 9.07
N GLY A 115 -2.91 5.54 7.89
CA GLY A 115 -2.19 4.93 6.78
C GLY A 115 -2.98 3.88 6.00
N VAL A 116 -2.26 3.19 5.13
CA VAL A 116 -2.75 2.10 4.26
C VAL A 116 -1.84 0.89 4.36
N GLU A 117 -2.39 -0.27 4.00
CA GLU A 117 -1.67 -1.52 3.82
C GLU A 117 -1.86 -2.00 2.39
N VAL A 118 -0.77 -2.39 1.76
CA VAL A 118 -0.75 -3.02 0.43
C VAL A 118 -0.39 -4.48 0.63
N THR A 119 -1.24 -5.38 0.17
CA THR A 119 -0.98 -6.82 0.16
C THR A 119 -0.91 -7.32 -1.27
N VAL A 120 -0.15 -8.39 -1.47
CA VAL A 120 -0.01 -9.04 -2.77
C VAL A 120 -0.35 -10.51 -2.62
N GLN A 121 -1.13 -11.04 -3.55
CA GLN A 121 -1.42 -12.46 -3.67
C GLN A 121 -1.07 -12.95 -5.08
N ASP A 122 -0.68 -14.22 -5.20
CA ASP A 122 -0.60 -14.87 -6.51
C ASP A 122 -1.98 -15.31 -7.03
N SER A 123 -1.99 -15.86 -8.24
CA SER A 123 -3.16 -16.46 -8.90
C SER A 123 -3.78 -17.62 -8.12
N TYR A 124 -3.03 -18.27 -7.23
CA TYR A 124 -3.48 -19.36 -6.37
C TYR A 124 -3.98 -18.87 -5.00
N GLY A 125 -3.94 -17.56 -4.76
CA GLY A 125 -4.38 -16.91 -3.52
C GLY A 125 -3.35 -16.92 -2.39
N ALA A 126 -2.12 -17.41 -2.63
CA ALA A 126 -1.05 -17.38 -1.64
C ALA A 126 -0.56 -15.95 -1.43
N THR A 127 -0.30 -15.59 -0.17
CA THR A 127 0.17 -14.25 0.18
C THR A 127 1.66 -14.11 -0.10
N ILE A 128 2.02 -13.14 -0.94
CA ILE A 128 3.40 -12.79 -1.27
C ILE A 128 3.84 -11.59 -0.43
N ASN A 129 5.11 -11.55 -0.07
CA ASN A 129 5.70 -10.39 0.58
C ASN A 129 5.74 -9.19 -0.40
N ALA A 130 4.90 -8.19 -0.15
CA ALA A 130 4.80 -6.98 -0.97
C ALA A 130 6.14 -6.22 -1.09
N LYS A 131 7.05 -6.39 -0.13
CA LYS A 131 8.39 -5.76 -0.15
C LYS A 131 9.32 -6.38 -1.19
N GLU A 132 9.04 -7.61 -1.63
CA GLU A 132 9.79 -8.27 -2.71
C GLU A 132 9.29 -7.81 -4.07
N ILE A 133 8.01 -7.42 -4.17
CA ILE A 133 7.37 -6.97 -5.41
C ILE A 133 7.58 -5.49 -5.66
N PHE A 134 7.44 -4.64 -4.65
CA PHE A 134 7.51 -3.19 -4.82
C PHE A 134 8.86 -2.61 -4.41
N VAL A 135 9.31 -1.56 -5.11
CA VAL A 135 10.40 -0.70 -4.63
C VAL A 135 9.91 0.08 -3.42
N LEU A 136 10.64 -0.04 -2.32
CA LEU A 136 10.32 0.67 -1.10
C LEU A 136 10.90 2.08 -1.16
N PRO A 137 10.16 3.10 -0.70
CA PRO A 137 10.70 4.45 -0.61
C PRO A 137 11.89 4.48 0.36
N ASP A 138 13.02 5.04 -0.08
CA ASP A 138 14.18 5.28 0.78
C ASP A 138 13.87 6.41 1.78
N CYS A 139 13.39 6.05 2.97
CA CYS A 139 13.10 7.02 4.02
C CYS A 139 14.35 7.45 4.83
N SER A 140 15.57 7.14 4.37
CA SER A 140 16.82 7.55 5.03
C SER A 140 17.12 9.04 4.88
N ASN A 141 16.49 9.74 3.93
CA ASN A 141 16.77 11.15 3.62
C ASN A 141 15.71 12.17 4.09
N THR A 142 14.67 11.77 4.83
CA THR A 142 13.71 12.73 5.39
C THR A 142 14.19 13.27 6.75
N ARG A 143 15.29 14.03 6.73
CA ARG A 143 15.58 15.12 7.67
C ARG A 143 15.70 16.41 6.85
N SER A 144 14.60 16.86 6.25
CA SER A 144 14.54 18.26 5.83
C SER A 144 14.17 19.08 7.07
N LYS A 145 15.10 19.96 7.44
CA LYS A 145 14.92 21.00 8.47
C LYS A 145 13.71 21.89 8.14
#